data_AF-A0A5E4IWP7-F1
#
_entry.id   AF-A0A5E4IWP7-F1
#
_cell.length_a   1.000
_cell.length_b   1.000
_cell.length_c   1.000
_cell.angle_alpha   90.00
_cell.angle_beta   90.00
_cell.angle_gamma   90.00
#
_symmetry.space_group_name_H-M   'P 1'
#
loop_
_entity.id
_entity.type
_entity.pdbx_description
1 polymer ?
#
loop_
_entity_poly.entity_id
_entity_poly.type
_entity_poly.pdbx_seq_one_letter_code
_entity_poly.pdbx_strand_id
1 'polypeptide(L)'
;MEEGATQESFRDLFLTMLDPSWKEKRDKFKELQDSSEEVDEDARLEVIKSIAEWAIALDFAENVIEINDIKLGEPMGSRLDDPVISIPVNPADYEDDESMLRERVDVDLIKTYEISIDEFYTPLFERIAEEFGEEYREEYLQIMALGLLIGDLVDEPSTGKMDMEDFAERCILDFGDKDILSIDASLVAEEVARSLEKNGIIKIKGSTIKWRS
;
A
#
# COMPACT_ATOMS: atom_id res chain seq x y z
N MET A 1 -5.60 -29.67 -25.86
CA MET A 1 -4.75 -30.01 -24.70
C MET A 1 -4.90 -31.49 -24.43
N GLU A 2 -3.80 -32.19 -24.16
CA GLU A 2 -3.80 -33.62 -23.82
C GLU A 2 -4.44 -33.85 -22.44
N GLU A 3 -5.02 -35.05 -22.24
CA GLU A 3 -5.66 -35.47 -20.99
C GLU A 3 -4.71 -35.31 -19.79
N GLY A 4 -5.18 -34.65 -18.72
CA GLY A 4 -4.46 -34.60 -17.43
C GLY A 4 -3.85 -33.26 -17.03
N ALA A 5 -4.14 -32.15 -17.73
CA ALA A 5 -3.68 -30.83 -17.31
C ALA A 5 -4.33 -30.39 -15.98
N THR A 6 -3.55 -30.35 -14.90
CA THR A 6 -3.91 -29.71 -13.62
C THR A 6 -3.65 -28.20 -13.70
N GLN A 7 -4.22 -27.41 -12.76
CA GLN A 7 -3.99 -25.97 -12.67
C GLN A 7 -2.49 -25.60 -12.59
N GLU A 8 -1.71 -26.38 -11.83
CA GLU A 8 -0.26 -26.19 -11.74
C GLU A 8 0.45 -26.47 -13.07
N SER A 9 0.04 -27.52 -13.80
CA SER A 9 0.60 -27.81 -15.12
C SER A 9 0.22 -26.74 -16.16
N PHE A 10 -0.96 -26.14 -16.04
CA PHE A 10 -1.39 -25.05 -16.91
C PHE A 10 -0.51 -23.82 -16.72
N ARG A 11 -0.30 -23.39 -15.47
CA ARG A 11 0.56 -22.22 -15.16
C ARG A 11 1.96 -22.40 -15.73
N ASP A 12 2.57 -23.56 -15.47
CA ASP A 12 3.92 -23.87 -15.97
C ASP A 12 3.99 -23.89 -17.50
N LEU A 13 3.01 -24.50 -18.18
CA LEU A 13 2.96 -24.56 -19.64
C LEU A 13 2.68 -23.18 -20.26
N PHE A 14 1.75 -22.42 -19.70
CA PHE A 14 1.38 -21.09 -20.15
C PHE A 14 2.56 -20.12 -20.03
N LEU A 15 3.21 -20.07 -18.87
CA LEU A 15 4.39 -19.22 -18.68
C LEU A 15 5.57 -19.64 -19.54
N THR A 16 5.77 -20.95 -19.75
CA THR A 16 6.84 -21.44 -20.66
C THR A 16 6.56 -21.06 -22.11
N MET A 17 5.29 -21.00 -22.53
CA MET A 17 4.90 -20.51 -23.85
C MET A 17 5.07 -19.01 -23.99
N LEU A 18 4.71 -18.25 -22.94
CA LEU A 18 4.79 -16.79 -22.91
C LEU A 18 6.24 -16.29 -22.86
N ASP A 19 7.05 -16.90 -22.00
CA ASP A 19 8.48 -16.62 -21.86
C ASP A 19 9.23 -17.91 -21.49
N PRO A 20 9.95 -18.55 -22.43
CA PRO A 20 10.71 -19.77 -22.15
C PRO A 20 11.75 -19.62 -21.02
N SER A 21 12.19 -18.40 -20.74
CA SER A 21 13.19 -18.09 -19.70
C SER A 21 12.57 -17.73 -18.33
N TRP A 22 11.25 -17.84 -18.17
CA TRP A 22 10.55 -17.37 -16.96
C TRP A 22 11.09 -17.99 -15.66
N LYS A 23 11.52 -19.27 -15.69
CA LYS A 23 12.08 -19.95 -14.52
C LYS A 23 13.42 -19.34 -14.09
N GLU A 24 14.29 -19.05 -15.03
CA GLU A 24 15.60 -18.42 -14.78
C GLU A 24 15.43 -17.01 -14.20
N LYS A 25 14.52 -16.23 -14.79
CA LYS A 25 14.19 -14.88 -14.32
C LYS A 25 13.50 -14.88 -12.95
N ARG A 26 12.63 -15.86 -12.66
CA ARG A 26 12.03 -16.06 -11.33
C ARG A 26 13.11 -16.37 -10.28
N ASP A 27 14.07 -17.22 -10.62
CA ASP A 27 15.14 -17.59 -9.70
C ASP A 27 16.09 -16.41 -9.47
N LYS A 28 16.40 -15.64 -10.52
CA LYS A 28 17.09 -14.35 -10.42
C LYS A 28 16.34 -13.39 -9.49
N PHE A 29 15.01 -13.27 -9.59
CA PHE A 29 14.23 -12.41 -8.69
C PHE A 29 14.37 -12.79 -7.21
N LYS A 30 14.36 -14.09 -6.90
CA LYS A 30 14.57 -14.57 -5.52
C LYS A 30 15.97 -14.23 -5.02
N GLU A 31 16.98 -14.43 -5.86
CA GLU A 31 18.36 -14.05 -5.55
C GLU A 31 18.50 -12.56 -5.29
N LEU A 32 17.84 -11.70 -6.09
CA LEU A 32 17.81 -10.26 -5.89
C LEU A 32 17.07 -9.85 -4.60
N GLN A 33 16.06 -10.61 -4.19
CA GLN A 33 15.31 -10.35 -2.95
C GLN A 33 16.12 -10.71 -1.70
N ASP A 34 16.96 -11.74 -1.79
CA ASP A 34 17.78 -12.24 -0.68
C ASP A 34 19.18 -11.58 -0.61
N SER A 35 19.59 -10.82 -1.62
CA SER A 35 20.90 -10.17 -1.68
C SER A 35 20.93 -8.84 -0.91
N SER A 36 21.93 -8.64 -0.06
CA SER A 36 22.20 -7.37 0.65
C SER A 36 23.19 -6.45 -0.09
N GLU A 37 23.49 -6.74 -1.37
CA GLU A 37 24.43 -5.98 -2.18
C GLU A 37 23.68 -4.93 -3.03
N GLU A 38 24.37 -3.85 -3.43
CA GLU A 38 23.85 -2.89 -4.41
C GLU A 38 23.62 -3.61 -5.75
N VAL A 39 22.38 -4.02 -5.98
CA VAL A 39 21.93 -4.62 -7.24
C VAL A 39 21.77 -3.50 -8.27
N ASP A 40 22.19 -3.76 -9.50
CA ASP A 40 21.85 -2.94 -10.67
C ASP A 40 20.33 -2.73 -10.76
N GLU A 41 19.87 -1.51 -10.46
CA GLU A 41 18.45 -1.15 -10.40
C GLU A 41 17.75 -1.41 -11.74
N ASP A 42 18.42 -1.20 -12.87
CA ASP A 42 17.84 -1.44 -14.19
C ASP A 42 17.57 -2.94 -14.40
N ALA A 43 18.51 -3.79 -14.00
CA ALA A 43 18.34 -5.24 -14.06
C ALA A 43 17.25 -5.75 -13.09
N ARG A 44 17.08 -5.09 -11.93
CA ARG A 44 16.01 -5.40 -10.96
C ARG A 44 14.64 -4.98 -11.51
N LEU A 45 14.53 -3.79 -12.07
CA LEU A 45 13.32 -3.27 -12.69
C LEU A 45 12.88 -4.11 -13.88
N GLU A 46 13.81 -4.57 -14.72
CA GLU A 46 13.49 -5.44 -15.86
C GLU A 46 12.90 -6.79 -15.42
N VAL A 47 13.44 -7.37 -14.35
CA VAL A 47 12.93 -8.63 -13.77
C VAL A 47 11.56 -8.42 -13.12
N ILE A 48 11.38 -7.34 -12.36
CA ILE A 48 10.08 -6.99 -11.76
C ILE A 48 9.03 -6.77 -12.85
N LYS A 49 9.38 -6.04 -13.91
CA LYS A 49 8.48 -5.82 -15.05
C LYS A 49 8.07 -7.13 -15.71
N SER A 50 9.03 -8.03 -15.94
CA SER A 50 8.73 -9.36 -16.49
C SER A 50 7.77 -10.15 -15.60
N ILE A 51 7.95 -10.10 -14.28
CA ILE A 51 7.06 -10.75 -13.31
C ILE A 51 5.66 -10.13 -13.33
N ALA A 52 5.57 -8.80 -13.37
CA ALA A 52 4.29 -8.10 -13.44
C ALA A 52 3.54 -8.44 -14.74
N GLU A 53 4.23 -8.48 -15.87
CA GLU A 53 3.67 -8.90 -17.16
C GLU A 53 3.13 -10.34 -17.11
N TRP A 54 3.86 -11.26 -16.49
CA TRP A 54 3.39 -12.64 -16.31
C TRP A 54 2.20 -12.74 -15.36
N ALA A 55 2.19 -11.96 -14.28
CA ALA A 55 1.09 -11.94 -13.32
C ALA A 55 -0.20 -11.46 -14.00
N ILE A 56 -0.13 -10.37 -14.77
CA ILE A 56 -1.26 -9.83 -15.55
C ILE A 56 -1.72 -10.85 -16.59
N ALA A 57 -0.79 -11.45 -17.35
CA ALA A 57 -1.14 -12.42 -18.38
C ALA A 57 -1.77 -13.69 -17.78
N LEU A 58 -1.30 -14.12 -16.61
CA LEU A 58 -1.83 -15.30 -15.93
C LEU A 58 -3.20 -15.02 -15.33
N ASP A 59 -3.38 -13.89 -14.66
CA ASP A 59 -4.70 -13.46 -14.14
C ASP A 59 -5.73 -13.38 -15.28
N PHE A 60 -5.35 -12.77 -16.40
CA PHE A 60 -6.20 -12.73 -17.59
C PHE A 60 -6.56 -14.14 -18.08
N ALA A 61 -5.58 -15.03 -18.20
CA ALA A 61 -5.81 -16.39 -18.69
C ALA A 61 -6.69 -17.20 -17.72
N GLU A 62 -6.49 -17.07 -16.41
CA GLU A 62 -7.31 -17.71 -15.38
C GLU A 62 -8.74 -17.17 -15.40
N ASN A 63 -8.92 -15.86 -15.56
CA ASN A 63 -10.24 -15.27 -15.71
C ASN A 63 -10.97 -15.79 -16.96
N VAL A 64 -10.29 -15.90 -18.10
CA VAL A 64 -10.88 -16.45 -19.33
C VAL A 64 -11.27 -17.92 -19.13
N ILE A 65 -10.47 -18.71 -18.43
CA ILE A 65 -10.80 -20.10 -18.10
C ILE A 65 -12.07 -20.15 -17.24
N GLU A 66 -12.14 -19.33 -16.20
CA GLU A 66 -13.25 -19.32 -15.25
C GLU A 66 -14.55 -18.84 -15.89
N ILE A 67 -14.54 -17.69 -16.57
CA ILE A 67 -15.75 -17.07 -17.13
C ILE A 67 -16.38 -17.90 -18.25
N ASN A 68 -15.59 -18.74 -18.93
CA ASN A 68 -16.04 -19.64 -20.00
C ASN A 68 -16.28 -21.09 -19.52
N ASP A 69 -16.23 -21.37 -18.21
CA ASP A 69 -16.40 -22.71 -17.62
C ASP A 69 -15.48 -23.77 -18.30
N ILE A 70 -14.22 -23.38 -18.52
CA ILE A 70 -13.22 -24.25 -19.14
C ILE A 70 -12.64 -25.16 -18.07
N LYS A 71 -12.88 -26.46 -18.20
CA LYS A 71 -12.25 -27.48 -17.35
C LYS A 71 -10.94 -27.93 -17.97
N LEU A 72 -9.84 -27.65 -17.27
CA LEU A 72 -8.52 -28.08 -17.69
C LEU A 72 -8.46 -29.62 -17.80
N GLY A 73 -7.89 -30.11 -18.90
CA GLY A 73 -7.79 -31.55 -19.19
C GLY A 73 -9.02 -32.17 -19.87
N GLU A 74 -10.15 -31.44 -20.00
CA GLU A 74 -11.31 -31.88 -20.78
C GLU A 74 -11.27 -31.33 -22.21
N PRO A 75 -11.94 -32.00 -23.17
CA PRO A 75 -12.12 -31.44 -24.52
C PRO A 75 -12.82 -30.08 -24.47
N MET A 76 -12.13 -29.07 -25.01
CA MET A 76 -12.60 -27.69 -24.99
C MET A 76 -13.85 -27.46 -25.86
N GLY A 77 -14.05 -28.27 -26.90
CA GLY A 77 -15.18 -28.12 -27.83
C GLY A 77 -15.14 -26.75 -28.51
N SER A 78 -16.30 -26.12 -28.68
CA SER A 78 -16.44 -24.78 -29.26
C SER A 78 -16.31 -23.62 -28.25
N ARG A 79 -15.88 -23.90 -27.01
CA ARG A 79 -15.84 -22.88 -25.93
C ARG A 79 -14.85 -21.74 -26.19
N LEU A 80 -13.88 -21.94 -27.07
CA LEU A 80 -12.91 -20.93 -27.49
C LEU A 80 -13.22 -20.34 -28.87
N ASP A 81 -14.30 -20.76 -29.53
CA ASP A 81 -14.68 -20.22 -30.84
C ASP A 81 -15.25 -18.79 -30.70
N ASP A 82 -15.84 -18.46 -29.54
CA ASP A 82 -16.34 -17.12 -29.16
C ASP A 82 -16.25 -16.92 -27.64
N PRO A 83 -15.04 -16.68 -27.08
CA PRO A 83 -14.83 -16.62 -25.64
C PRO A 83 -15.31 -15.29 -25.05
N VAL A 84 -15.92 -15.36 -23.87
CA VAL A 84 -16.15 -14.18 -23.04
C VAL A 84 -14.84 -13.77 -22.38
N ILE A 85 -14.49 -12.49 -22.45
CA ILE A 85 -13.32 -11.93 -21.78
C ILE A 85 -13.77 -10.82 -20.83
N SER A 86 -13.15 -10.73 -19.66
CA SER A 86 -13.35 -9.59 -18.75
C SER A 86 -12.32 -8.52 -19.06
N ILE A 87 -12.79 -7.31 -19.35
CA ILE A 87 -11.92 -6.13 -19.51
C ILE A 87 -12.33 -5.11 -18.45
N PRO A 88 -11.40 -4.68 -17.58
CA PRO A 88 -11.70 -3.62 -16.63
C PRO A 88 -11.95 -2.31 -17.39
N VAL A 89 -13.08 -1.68 -17.10
CA VAL A 89 -13.50 -0.41 -17.69
C VAL A 89 -13.93 0.57 -16.61
N ASN A 90 -13.86 1.88 -16.87
CA ASN A 90 -14.47 2.86 -16.00
C ASN A 90 -15.98 2.85 -16.25
N PRO A 91 -16.83 2.55 -15.24
CA PRO A 91 -18.28 2.47 -15.44
C PRO A 91 -18.88 3.81 -15.89
N ALA A 92 -18.25 4.95 -15.58
CA ALA A 92 -18.71 6.27 -16.04
C ALA A 92 -18.60 6.48 -17.56
N ASP A 93 -17.83 5.65 -18.26
CA ASP A 93 -17.68 5.71 -19.72
C ASP A 93 -18.82 4.97 -20.47
N TYR A 94 -19.72 4.32 -19.74
CA TYR A 94 -20.79 3.47 -20.27
C TYR A 94 -22.13 3.80 -19.58
N GLU A 95 -23.25 3.57 -20.26
CA GLU A 95 -24.58 3.81 -19.67
C GLU A 95 -24.98 2.65 -18.74
N ASP A 96 -25.63 2.95 -17.61
CA ASP A 96 -25.97 2.01 -16.51
C ASP A 96 -26.78 0.75 -16.92
N ASP A 97 -27.28 0.67 -18.16
CA ASP A 97 -28.17 -0.38 -18.67
C ASP A 97 -27.48 -1.33 -19.69
N GLU A 98 -26.15 -1.27 -19.82
CA GLU A 98 -25.41 -2.22 -20.65
C GLU A 98 -25.38 -3.61 -19.98
N SER A 99 -26.13 -4.56 -20.53
CA SER A 99 -26.32 -5.93 -19.99
C SER A 99 -25.05 -6.77 -19.81
N MET A 100 -23.90 -6.26 -20.25
CA MET A 100 -22.60 -6.92 -20.19
C MET A 100 -21.68 -6.33 -19.11
N LEU A 101 -22.02 -5.17 -18.52
CA LEU A 101 -21.32 -4.63 -17.36
C LEU A 101 -21.62 -5.52 -16.14
N ARG A 102 -20.56 -6.01 -15.50
CA ARG A 102 -20.65 -6.78 -14.27
C ARG A 102 -19.81 -6.10 -13.19
N GLU A 103 -20.43 -5.80 -12.06
CA GLU A 103 -19.70 -5.36 -10.88
C GLU A 103 -18.95 -6.56 -10.29
N ARG A 104 -17.61 -6.46 -10.26
CA ARG A 104 -16.72 -7.47 -9.69
C ARG A 104 -15.98 -6.84 -8.52
N VAL A 105 -16.00 -7.52 -7.38
CA VAL A 105 -15.20 -7.16 -6.20
C VAL A 105 -14.12 -8.21 -6.04
N ASP A 106 -12.87 -7.80 -6.22
CA ASP A 106 -11.70 -8.62 -5.94
C ASP A 106 -11.19 -8.31 -4.53
N VAL A 107 -10.94 -9.34 -3.71
CA VAL A 107 -10.42 -9.21 -2.35
C VAL A 107 -9.12 -9.98 -2.25
N ASP A 108 -8.00 -9.26 -2.38
CA ASP A 108 -6.67 -9.82 -2.20
C ASP A 108 -6.25 -9.78 -0.73
N LEU A 109 -5.98 -10.95 -0.14
CA LEU A 109 -5.41 -11.05 1.19
C LEU A 109 -3.89 -11.14 1.09
N ILE A 110 -3.24 -9.99 1.15
CA ILE A 110 -1.77 -9.89 1.10
C ILE A 110 -1.21 -9.88 2.54
N LYS A 111 -0.15 -10.66 2.76
CA LYS A 111 0.59 -10.64 4.03
C LYS A 111 1.49 -9.41 4.07
N THR A 112 1.01 -8.35 4.71
CA THR A 112 1.74 -7.09 4.86
C THR A 112 2.54 -7.07 6.16
N TYR A 113 3.72 -6.45 6.12
CA TYR A 113 4.44 -6.04 7.32
C TYR A 113 4.12 -4.57 7.58
N GLU A 114 3.48 -4.28 8.70
CA GLU A 114 3.19 -2.92 9.14
C GLU A 114 4.30 -2.46 10.09
N ILE A 115 4.91 -1.31 9.79
CA ILE A 115 5.81 -0.64 10.72
C ILE A 115 4.97 0.40 11.46
N SER A 116 4.49 0.03 12.65
CA SER A 116 3.78 0.96 13.53
C SER A 116 4.81 1.81 14.29
N ILE A 117 4.83 3.12 14.04
CA ILE A 117 5.66 4.08 14.77
C ILE A 117 4.74 4.80 15.78
N ASP A 118 5.00 4.63 17.07
CA ASP A 118 4.29 5.33 18.15
C ASP A 118 4.79 6.79 18.21
N GLU A 119 3.89 7.72 18.50
CA GLU A 119 4.11 9.18 18.48
C GLU A 119 5.33 9.60 19.31
N PHE A 120 5.71 8.82 20.33
CA PHE A 120 6.87 9.09 21.18
C PHE A 120 8.23 8.66 20.62
N TYR A 121 8.24 7.83 19.55
CA TYR A 121 9.46 7.52 18.80
C TYR A 121 9.70 8.50 17.65
N THR A 122 8.68 9.28 17.30
CA THR A 122 8.76 10.27 16.24
C THR A 122 9.82 11.35 16.43
N PRO A 123 10.20 11.81 17.64
CA PRO A 123 11.36 12.70 17.84
C PRO A 123 12.70 12.11 17.38
N LEU A 124 12.76 10.82 17.06
CA LEU A 124 13.91 10.20 16.39
C LEU A 124 13.88 10.41 14.87
N PHE A 125 12.97 11.23 14.33
CA PHE A 125 12.93 11.57 12.90
C PHE A 125 14.25 12.18 12.42
N GLU A 126 14.94 12.93 13.29
CA GLU A 126 16.29 13.46 13.04
C GLU A 126 17.37 12.37 12.89
N ARG A 127 17.04 11.13 13.27
CA ARG A 127 17.92 9.95 13.22
C ARG A 127 17.43 8.89 12.22
N ILE A 128 16.39 9.20 11.44
CA ILE A 128 16.01 8.36 10.32
C ILE A 128 17.16 8.39 9.31
N ALA A 129 17.58 7.21 8.86
CA ALA A 129 18.65 7.06 7.89
C ALA A 129 18.28 7.79 6.59
N GLU A 130 19.23 8.47 5.96
CA GLU A 130 18.99 9.24 4.73
C GLU A 130 18.42 8.34 3.64
N GLU A 131 18.90 7.09 3.58
CA GLU A 131 18.45 6.06 2.64
C GLU A 131 16.96 5.73 2.79
N PHE A 132 16.40 5.82 4.00
CA PHE A 132 14.96 5.61 4.21
C PHE A 132 14.13 6.76 3.60
N GLY A 133 14.62 8.00 3.69
CA GLY A 133 13.97 9.15 3.06
C GLY A 133 14.00 9.10 1.54
N GLU A 134 15.02 8.44 0.96
CA GLU A 134 15.15 8.22 -0.48
C GLU A 134 14.23 7.09 -0.97
N GLU A 135 14.17 5.96 -0.26
CA GLU A 135 13.37 4.80 -0.66
C GLU A 135 11.87 4.96 -0.35
N TYR A 136 11.52 5.57 0.79
CA TYR A 136 10.16 5.68 1.33
C TYR A 136 9.80 7.14 1.62
N ARG A 137 9.85 7.96 0.57
CA ARG A 137 9.70 9.42 0.68
C ARG A 137 8.37 9.85 1.32
N GLU A 138 7.26 9.19 0.99
CA GLU A 138 5.94 9.58 1.51
C GLU A 138 5.84 9.26 3.02
N GLU A 139 6.25 8.06 3.41
CA GLU A 139 6.30 7.62 4.79
C GLU A 139 7.27 8.47 5.62
N TYR A 140 8.44 8.80 5.06
CA TYR A 140 9.39 9.70 5.68
C TYR A 140 8.78 11.08 5.97
N LEU A 141 8.07 11.66 5.00
CA LEU A 141 7.39 12.94 5.19
C LEU A 141 6.27 12.87 6.24
N GLN A 142 5.52 11.77 6.29
CA GLN A 142 4.50 11.54 7.31
C GLN A 142 5.11 11.43 8.72
N ILE A 143 6.20 10.66 8.85
CA ILE A 143 6.92 10.51 10.13
C ILE A 143 7.53 11.85 10.54
N MET A 144 8.13 12.61 9.62
CA MET A 144 8.64 13.95 9.92
C MET A 144 7.52 14.90 10.37
N ALA A 145 6.39 14.92 9.67
CA ALA A 145 5.26 15.78 10.04
C ALA A 145 4.72 15.43 11.43
N LEU A 146 4.53 14.15 11.73
CA LEU A 146 4.14 13.69 13.06
C LEU A 146 5.21 14.05 14.11
N GLY A 147 6.50 13.99 13.76
CA GLY A 147 7.62 14.29 14.66
C GLY A 147 7.67 15.75 15.04
N LEU A 148 7.49 16.63 14.04
CA LEU A 148 7.38 18.07 14.24
C LEU A 148 6.17 18.43 15.11
N LEU A 149 5.02 17.80 14.85
CA LEU A 149 3.81 18.00 15.64
C LEU A 149 3.99 17.62 17.10
N ILE A 150 4.49 16.41 17.36
CA ILE A 150 4.67 15.92 18.72
C ILE A 150 5.78 16.71 19.44
N GLY A 151 6.87 17.03 18.74
CA GLY A 151 7.93 17.88 19.27
C GLY A 151 7.38 19.21 19.76
N ASP A 152 6.63 19.91 18.91
CA ASP A 152 6.02 21.19 19.26
C ASP A 152 5.02 21.08 20.44
N LEU A 153 4.15 20.07 20.45
CA LEU A 153 3.19 19.86 21.53
C LEU A 153 3.84 19.51 22.88
N VAL A 154 5.02 18.88 22.86
CA VAL A 154 5.78 18.53 24.06
C VAL A 154 6.64 19.70 24.54
N ASP A 155 7.33 20.38 23.62
CA ASP A 155 8.29 21.45 23.93
C ASP A 155 7.61 22.78 24.25
N GLU A 156 6.40 23.02 23.72
CA GLU A 156 5.62 24.22 23.96
C GLU A 156 4.31 23.93 24.72
N PRO A 157 4.39 23.57 26.01
CA PRO A 157 3.23 23.21 26.80
C PRO A 157 2.30 24.42 27.02
N SER A 158 1.00 24.22 26.87
CA SER A 158 0.03 25.23 27.22
C SER A 158 -0.04 25.43 28.74
N THR A 159 0.00 26.69 29.17
CA THR A 159 -0.10 27.09 30.59
C THR A 159 -1.52 26.91 31.17
N GLY A 160 -2.51 26.74 30.31
CA GLY A 160 -3.94 26.71 30.65
C GLY A 160 -4.57 25.32 30.65
N LYS A 161 -5.87 25.31 30.93
CA LYS A 161 -6.76 24.22 30.55
C LYS A 161 -7.39 24.59 29.22
N MET A 162 -7.54 23.63 28.32
CA MET A 162 -8.23 23.81 27.04
C MET A 162 -9.22 22.66 26.82
N ASP A 163 -10.20 22.87 25.96
CA ASP A 163 -11.07 21.77 25.52
C ASP A 163 -10.50 21.05 24.29
N MET A 164 -11.26 20.11 23.72
CA MET A 164 -10.80 19.33 22.58
C MET A 164 -10.80 20.14 21.27
N GLU A 165 -11.66 21.15 21.16
CA GLU A 165 -11.72 22.02 19.97
C GLU A 165 -10.48 22.91 19.94
N ASP A 166 -10.18 23.57 21.07
CA ASP A 166 -8.93 24.33 21.26
C ASP A 166 -7.68 23.45 21.04
N PHE A 167 -7.73 22.19 21.46
CA PHE A 167 -6.62 21.24 21.27
C PHE A 167 -6.47 20.81 19.81
N ALA A 168 -7.56 20.65 19.07
CA ALA A 168 -7.52 20.36 17.64
C ALA A 168 -6.92 21.52 16.85
N GLU A 169 -7.26 22.77 17.21
CA GLU A 169 -6.58 23.95 16.66
C GLU A 169 -5.08 23.96 16.99
N ARG A 170 -4.71 23.53 18.20
CA ARG A 170 -3.31 23.42 18.63
C ARG A 170 -2.53 22.35 17.85
N CYS A 171 -3.23 21.41 17.20
CA CYS A 171 -2.64 20.38 16.34
C CYS A 171 -2.41 20.84 14.88
N ILE A 172 -2.67 22.12 14.57
CA ILE A 172 -2.36 22.72 13.28
C ILE A 172 -1.07 23.53 13.44
N LEU A 173 -0.04 23.20 12.65
CA LEU A 173 1.27 23.84 12.71
C LEU A 173 1.72 24.34 11.34
N ASP A 174 2.17 25.58 11.31
CA ASP A 174 2.77 26.19 10.14
C ASP A 174 4.25 26.47 10.39
N PHE A 175 5.12 25.90 9.57
CA PHE A 175 6.57 26.08 9.62
C PHE A 175 7.08 26.83 8.39
N GLY A 176 7.87 27.89 8.61
CA GLY A 176 8.58 28.63 7.57
C GLY A 176 8.00 30.01 7.28
N ASP A 177 8.86 30.94 6.84
CA ASP A 177 8.50 32.34 6.62
C ASP A 177 8.11 32.67 5.17
N LYS A 178 8.64 31.93 4.19
CA LYS A 178 8.43 32.15 2.75
C LYS A 178 7.78 30.97 2.05
N ASP A 179 8.24 29.76 2.38
CA ASP A 179 7.63 28.50 1.99
C ASP A 179 7.05 27.91 3.28
N ILE A 180 5.72 27.92 3.39
CA ILE A 180 5.00 27.45 4.58
C ILE A 180 4.72 25.97 4.40
N LEU A 181 5.32 25.13 5.25
CA LEU A 181 4.89 23.77 5.48
C LEU A 181 3.78 23.79 6.53
N SER A 182 2.57 23.42 6.13
CA SER A 182 1.43 23.30 7.03
C SER A 182 1.16 21.85 7.35
N ILE A 183 1.00 21.54 8.64
CA ILE A 183 0.63 20.23 9.16
C ILE A 183 -0.72 20.43 9.84
N ASP A 184 -1.77 19.80 9.29
CA ASP A 184 -3.11 19.82 9.87
C ASP A 184 -3.44 18.43 10.41
N ALA A 185 -3.34 18.27 11.73
CA ALA A 185 -3.75 17.07 12.44
C ALA A 185 -5.05 17.26 13.24
N SER A 186 -5.84 18.30 12.95
CA SER A 186 -7.07 18.61 13.69
C SER A 186 -8.09 17.47 13.66
N LEU A 187 -8.20 16.75 12.53
CA LEU A 187 -9.10 15.62 12.35
C LEU A 187 -8.75 14.38 13.19
N VAL A 188 -7.50 14.30 13.66
CA VAL A 188 -6.98 13.18 14.48
C VAL A 188 -6.53 13.64 15.87
N ALA A 189 -7.01 14.82 16.31
CA ALA A 189 -6.59 15.44 17.56
C ALA A 189 -6.94 14.60 18.79
N GLU A 190 -8.02 13.81 18.75
CA GLU A 190 -8.36 12.89 19.85
C GLU A 190 -7.33 11.78 20.02
N GLU A 191 -6.83 11.22 18.91
CA GLU A 191 -5.80 10.18 18.88
C GLU A 191 -4.48 10.73 19.43
N VAL A 192 -4.08 11.93 18.95
CA VAL A 192 -2.90 12.64 19.44
C VAL A 192 -3.02 12.90 20.96
N ALA A 193 -4.17 13.41 21.42
CA ALA A 193 -4.41 13.64 22.84
C ALA A 193 -4.33 12.34 23.67
N ARG A 194 -4.91 11.25 23.16
CA ARG A 194 -4.83 9.92 23.81
C ARG A 194 -3.39 9.44 23.93
N SER A 195 -2.58 9.62 22.89
CA SER A 195 -1.17 9.24 22.93
C SER A 195 -0.37 10.10 23.92
N LEU A 196 -0.54 11.42 23.90
CA LEU A 196 0.11 12.32 24.86
C LEU A 196 -0.32 12.04 26.32
N GLU A 197 -1.58 11.66 26.56
CA GLU A 197 -2.05 11.27 27.89
C GLU A 197 -1.43 9.95 28.36
N LYS A 198 -1.41 8.93 27.48
CA LYS A 198 -0.78 7.63 27.73
C LYS A 198 0.70 7.80 28.11
N ASN A 199 1.39 8.73 27.46
CA ASN A 199 2.79 9.05 27.70
C ASN A 199 3.01 10.07 28.83
N GLY A 200 1.96 10.49 29.53
CA GLY A 200 2.08 11.34 30.72
C GLY A 200 2.48 12.79 30.45
N ILE A 201 2.32 13.27 29.21
CA ILE A 201 2.55 14.67 28.82
C ILE A 201 1.34 15.52 29.17
N ILE A 202 0.13 15.02 28.90
CA ILE A 202 -1.11 15.71 29.24
C ILE A 202 -1.99 14.88 30.17
N LYS A 203 -3.06 15.50 30.64
CA LYS A 203 -4.10 14.88 31.44
C LYS A 203 -5.46 15.31 30.91
N ILE A 204 -6.29 14.33 30.58
CA ILE A 204 -7.66 14.54 30.14
C ILE A 204 -8.58 14.28 31.33
N LYS A 205 -9.51 15.21 31.58
CA LYS A 205 -10.53 15.11 32.63
C LYS A 205 -11.85 15.63 32.10
N GLY A 206 -12.77 14.72 31.75
CA GLY A 206 -14.02 15.11 31.10
C GLY A 206 -13.71 15.75 29.75
N SER A 207 -14.26 16.94 29.50
CA SER A 207 -14.03 17.71 28.27
C SER A 207 -12.82 18.65 28.34
N THR A 208 -11.85 18.39 29.23
CA THR A 208 -10.75 19.32 29.48
C THR A 208 -9.40 18.63 29.46
N ILE A 209 -8.46 19.24 28.73
CA ILE A 209 -7.07 18.84 28.57
C ILE A 209 -6.18 19.80 29.35
N LYS A 210 -5.16 19.25 30.03
CA LYS A 210 -4.15 20.04 30.73
C LYS A 210 -2.77 19.38 30.60
N TRP A 211 -1.74 20.14 30.23
CA TRP A 211 -0.36 19.68 30.26
C TRP A 211 0.09 19.38 31.69
N ARG A 212 0.84 18.30 31.85
CA ARG A 212 1.48 17.93 33.09
C ARG A 212 2.79 18.70 33.19
N SER A 213 2.95 19.41 34.30
CA SER A 213 4.18 20.12 34.68
C SER A 213 5.22 19.15 35.19
#